data_AF-A0A7M2ABV6-F1
#
_entry.id   AF-A0A7M2ABV6-F1
#
_cell.length_a   1.000
_cell.length_b   1.000
_cell.length_c   1.000
_cell.angle_alpha   90.00
_cell.angle_beta   90.00
_cell.angle_gamma   90.00
#
_symmetry.space_group_name_H-M   'P 1'
#
loop_
_entity.id
_entity.type
_entity.pdbx_description
1 polymer ?
#
loop_
_entity_poly.entity_id
_entity_poly.type
_entity_poly.pdbx_seq_one_letter_code
_entity_poly.pdbx_strand_id
1 'polypeptide(L)'
;MRWIHRAETEPVGELQRRVWSQAFQDSNIDLRAISLNVRGGVHVDYTDYMEHPIPLVSDRLLEVLTLYQPRLKRRAAVLTDRERMTQETYWAIHPPELANVLSPHTKRRIDGSLEQIVLRREMVEVPLFQLVDLRETVMIVNLALAESILRRDITGVRLVKLEQELTA
;
A
#
# COMPACT_ATOMS: atom_id res chain seq x y z
N MET A 1 -11.01 12.94 9.91
CA MET A 1 -9.93 13.93 10.14
C MET A 1 -9.02 13.98 8.92
N ARG A 2 -8.61 15.18 8.49
CA ARG A 2 -7.67 15.37 7.37
C ARG A 2 -6.27 15.42 7.97
N TRP A 3 -5.42 14.45 7.65
CA TRP A 3 -4.03 14.37 8.13
C TRP A 3 -3.19 15.40 7.35
N ILE A 4 -3.13 16.64 7.84
CA ILE A 4 -2.46 17.76 7.16
C ILE A 4 -0.93 17.70 7.33
N HIS A 5 -0.43 16.94 8.31
CA HIS A 5 0.98 16.89 8.69
C HIS A 5 1.63 15.52 8.46
N ARG A 6 1.10 14.68 7.56
CA ARG A 6 1.65 13.33 7.30
C ARG A 6 3.13 13.39 6.92
N ALA A 7 3.91 12.44 7.43
CA ALA A 7 5.26 12.17 6.94
C ALA A 7 5.28 11.90 5.43
N GLU A 8 6.05 12.71 4.72
CA GLU A 8 6.38 12.51 3.32
C GLU A 8 7.87 12.20 3.22
N THR A 9 8.26 11.32 2.31
CA THR A 9 9.68 11.12 2.02
C THR A 9 10.17 12.16 1.01
N GLU A 10 11.48 12.35 0.95
CA GLU A 10 12.09 12.96 -0.22
C GLU A 10 11.70 12.19 -1.50
N PRO A 11 11.58 12.88 -2.65
CA PRO A 11 11.26 12.21 -3.91
C PRO A 11 12.28 11.13 -4.22
N VAL A 12 11.80 9.93 -4.53
CA VAL A 12 12.63 8.82 -4.98
C VAL A 12 12.49 8.63 -6.48
N GLY A 13 13.63 8.58 -7.18
CA GLY A 13 13.67 8.36 -8.62
C GLY A 13 12.99 7.05 -9.05
N GLU A 14 12.40 7.03 -10.25
CA GLU A 14 11.71 5.84 -10.78
C GLU A 14 12.59 4.61 -10.85
N LEU A 15 13.88 4.78 -11.19
CA LEU A 15 14.84 3.68 -11.24
C LEU A 15 14.97 2.98 -9.88
N GLN A 16 15.07 3.76 -8.81
CA GLN A 16 15.20 3.22 -7.45
C GLN A 16 13.90 2.52 -7.00
N ARG A 17 12.74 3.08 -7.35
CA ARG A 17 11.43 2.42 -7.13
C ARG A 17 11.35 1.07 -7.86
N ARG A 18 11.77 1.01 -9.14
CA ARG A 18 11.81 -0.24 -9.92
C ARG A 18 12.76 -1.28 -9.33
N VAL A 19 13.96 -0.86 -8.90
CA VAL A 19 14.93 -1.74 -8.24
C VAL A 19 14.35 -2.34 -6.96
N TRP A 20 13.67 -1.53 -6.14
CA TRP A 20 12.99 -2.06 -4.95
C TRP A 20 11.89 -3.05 -5.32
N SER A 21 11.05 -2.74 -6.31
CA SER A 21 10.00 -3.64 -6.79
C SER A 21 10.55 -4.98 -7.25
N GLN A 22 11.60 -4.98 -8.08
CA GLN A 22 12.26 -6.21 -8.55
C GLN A 22 12.88 -7.01 -7.40
N ALA A 23 13.52 -6.34 -6.45
CA ALA A 23 14.10 -7.00 -5.28
C ALA A 23 13.06 -7.65 -4.35
N PHE A 24 11.77 -7.29 -4.43
CA PHE A 24 10.71 -8.05 -3.75
C PHE A 24 10.34 -9.33 -4.50
N GLN A 25 10.56 -9.38 -5.81
CA GLN A 25 10.27 -10.55 -6.64
C GLN A 25 11.39 -11.58 -6.55
N ASP A 26 12.64 -11.12 -6.44
CA ASP A 26 13.80 -11.99 -6.33
C ASP A 26 13.88 -12.64 -4.94
N SER A 27 13.90 -13.97 -4.92
CA SER A 27 14.07 -14.77 -3.69
C SER A 27 15.48 -14.64 -3.09
N ASN A 28 16.36 -13.87 -3.74
CA ASN A 28 17.77 -13.77 -3.43
C ASN A 28 18.03 -12.58 -2.49
N ILE A 29 17.60 -12.74 -1.23
CA ILE A 29 18.18 -12.26 0.04
C ILE A 29 19.03 -10.94 -0.03
N ASP A 30 18.57 -9.88 -0.69
CA ASP A 30 19.04 -8.54 -0.31
C ASP A 30 18.24 -8.08 0.91
N LEU A 31 18.73 -8.48 2.09
CA LEU A 31 18.15 -8.16 3.40
C LEU A 31 18.39 -6.70 3.81
N ARG A 32 19.06 -5.89 2.97
CA ARG A 32 19.31 -4.50 3.32
C ARG A 32 18.00 -3.74 3.44
N ALA A 33 17.86 -3.05 4.56
CA ALA A 33 16.74 -2.16 4.77
C ALA A 33 16.73 -1.06 3.70
N ILE A 34 15.54 -0.70 3.24
CA ILE A 34 15.34 0.46 2.38
C ILE A 34 15.58 1.72 3.24
N SER A 35 16.53 2.57 2.84
CA SER A 35 16.74 3.86 3.51
C SER A 35 16.00 4.97 2.77
N LEU A 36 15.19 5.73 3.50
CA LEU A 36 14.40 6.87 2.99
C LEU A 36 14.65 8.07 3.90
N ASN A 37 14.90 9.24 3.30
CA ASN A 37 14.91 10.48 4.07
C ASN A 37 13.49 11.03 4.14
N VAL A 38 13.08 11.49 5.32
CA VAL A 38 11.83 12.22 5.52
C VAL A 38 12.02 13.65 5.02
N ARG A 39 11.04 14.18 4.28
CA ARG A 39 11.00 15.60 3.90
C ARG A 39 10.75 16.43 5.16
N GLY A 40 11.61 17.42 5.38
CA GLY A 40 11.54 18.32 6.54
C GLY A 40 10.19 19.03 6.72
N GLY A 41 9.85 19.32 7.97
CA GLY A 41 8.55 19.89 8.36
C GLY A 41 8.38 20.13 9.86
N VAL A 42 7.70 21.23 10.21
CA VAL A 42 7.46 21.66 11.61
C VAL A 42 6.68 20.60 12.40
N HIS A 43 5.74 19.90 11.76
CA HIS A 43 5.01 18.76 12.34
C HIS A 43 4.97 17.63 11.31
N VAL A 44 5.24 16.41 11.77
CA VAL A 44 5.35 15.19 10.94
C VAL A 44 4.66 14.08 11.71
N ASP A 45 3.54 13.62 11.16
CA ASP A 45 2.73 12.50 11.65
C ASP A 45 3.16 11.23 10.92
N TYR A 46 3.80 10.32 11.65
CA TYR A 46 4.13 8.99 11.16
C TYR A 46 2.87 8.10 11.20
N THR A 47 2.13 8.09 10.10
CA THR A 47 0.91 7.29 9.99
C THR A 47 1.20 5.82 9.72
N ASP A 48 0.29 4.93 10.11
CA ASP A 48 0.47 3.48 9.93
C ASP A 48 0.57 3.05 8.47
N TYR A 49 0.00 3.81 7.55
CA TYR A 49 0.14 3.58 6.11
C TYR A 49 0.65 4.83 5.39
N MET A 50 1.67 4.67 4.55
CA MET A 50 2.15 5.68 3.60
C MET A 50 2.25 5.05 2.20
N GLU A 51 1.59 5.67 1.23
CA GLU A 51 1.51 5.15 -0.14
C GLU A 51 2.79 5.40 -0.95
N HIS A 52 3.48 6.50 -0.66
CA HIS A 52 4.67 6.95 -1.40
C HIS A 52 5.93 6.88 -0.53
N PRO A 53 7.10 6.59 -1.14
CA PRO A 53 7.33 6.35 -2.58
C PRO A 53 6.95 4.92 -3.02
N ILE A 54 6.73 4.05 -2.04
CA ILE A 54 6.24 2.68 -2.13
C ILE A 54 5.31 2.47 -0.91
N PRO A 55 4.39 1.48 -0.94
CA PRO A 55 3.55 1.15 0.21
C PRO A 55 4.39 0.80 1.45
N LEU A 56 4.39 1.70 2.44
CA LEU A 56 5.03 1.53 3.73
C LEU A 56 3.96 1.35 4.80
N VAL A 57 4.19 0.39 5.70
CA VAL A 57 3.32 0.11 6.84
C VAL A 57 4.08 0.11 8.16
N SER A 58 3.44 0.58 9.23
CA SER A 58 3.94 0.42 10.60
C SER A 58 3.94 -1.06 11.01
N ASP A 59 4.64 -1.40 12.10
CA ASP A 59 4.56 -2.74 12.71
C ASP A 59 3.12 -3.15 13.01
N ARG A 60 2.34 -2.22 13.58
CA ARG A 60 0.94 -2.46 13.95
C ARG A 60 0.08 -2.82 12.74
N LEU A 61 0.20 -2.09 11.63
CA LEU A 61 -0.53 -2.45 10.42
C LEU A 61 0.02 -3.74 9.81
N LEU A 62 1.34 -3.95 9.82
CA LEU A 62 1.94 -5.18 9.30
C LEU A 62 1.43 -6.43 10.02
N GLU A 63 1.31 -6.39 11.35
CA GLU A 63 0.75 -7.47 12.16
C GLU A 63 -0.65 -7.83 11.67
N VAL A 64 -1.52 -6.82 11.48
CA VAL A 64 -2.87 -7.01 10.95
C VAL A 64 -2.84 -7.64 9.56
N LEU A 65 -2.02 -7.12 8.64
CA LEU A 65 -1.92 -7.67 7.28
C LEU A 65 -1.44 -9.13 7.29
N THR A 66 -0.52 -9.48 8.18
CA THR A 66 0.07 -10.83 8.28
C THR A 66 -0.94 -11.86 8.80
N LEU A 67 -1.93 -11.45 9.59
CA LEU A 67 -3.03 -12.35 10.02
C LEU A 67 -3.84 -12.90 8.84
N TYR A 68 -3.98 -12.11 7.79
CA TYR A 68 -4.78 -12.46 6.61
C TYR A 68 -3.92 -12.91 5.43
N GLN A 69 -2.68 -12.43 5.34
CA GLN A 69 -1.71 -12.78 4.30
C GLN A 69 -0.35 -13.14 4.93
N PRO A 70 -0.19 -14.33 5.52
CA PRO A 70 1.04 -14.72 6.23
C PRO A 70 2.31 -14.72 5.37
N ARG A 71 2.15 -14.87 4.04
CA ARG A 71 3.22 -14.86 3.05
C ARG A 71 3.39 -13.48 2.37
N LEU A 72 2.89 -12.41 2.98
CA LEU A 72 3.06 -11.06 2.46
C LEU A 72 4.55 -10.74 2.32
N LYS A 73 4.98 -10.43 1.10
CA LYS A 73 6.33 -9.99 0.82
C LYS A 73 6.55 -8.62 1.46
N ARG A 74 7.65 -8.51 2.19
CA ARG A 74 7.99 -7.30 2.96
C ARG A 74 9.49 -7.14 3.12
N ARG A 75 9.92 -5.90 3.31
CA ARG A 75 11.31 -5.53 3.59
C ARG A 75 11.33 -4.37 4.56
N ALA A 76 12.25 -4.40 5.52
CA ALA A 76 12.43 -3.32 6.47
C ALA A 76 12.76 -2.02 5.71
N ALA A 77 12.25 -0.90 6.20
CA ALA A 77 12.53 0.43 5.73
C ALA A 77 12.86 1.32 6.94
N VAL A 78 13.88 2.16 6.80
CA VAL A 78 14.28 3.13 7.83
C VAL A 78 13.99 4.52 7.26
N LEU A 79 13.11 5.24 7.95
CA LEU A 79 12.81 6.64 7.67
C LEU A 79 13.73 7.50 8.53
N THR A 80 14.65 8.22 7.91
CA THR A 80 15.57 9.12 8.59
C THR A 80 15.06 10.55 8.50
N ASP A 81 14.67 11.13 9.63
CA ASP A 81 14.35 12.55 9.75
C ASP A 81 15.59 13.29 10.26
N ARG A 82 16.25 14.02 9.35
CA ARG A 82 17.48 14.74 9.66
C ARG A 82 17.25 16.03 10.45
N GLU A 83 16.08 16.64 10.32
CA GLU A 83 15.77 17.87 11.05
C GLU A 83 15.53 17.55 12.53
N ARG A 84 14.91 16.41 12.82
CA ARG A 84 14.61 15.96 14.18
C ARG A 84 15.67 15.03 14.77
N MET A 85 16.63 14.60 13.95
CA MET A 85 17.64 13.61 14.33
C MET A 85 17.02 12.30 14.82
N THR A 86 15.92 11.87 14.20
CA THR A 86 15.20 10.64 14.53
C THR A 86 15.20 9.64 13.38
N GLN A 87 15.02 8.38 13.73
CA GLN A 87 14.81 7.30 12.77
C GLN A 87 13.59 6.48 13.17
N GLU A 88 12.71 6.23 12.22
CA GLU A 88 11.52 5.40 12.40
C GLU A 88 11.61 4.16 11.52
N THR A 89 11.18 3.01 12.05
CA THR A 89 11.17 1.74 11.30
C THR A 89 9.80 1.49 10.72
N TYR A 90 9.79 1.13 9.44
CA TYR A 90 8.62 0.78 8.66
C TYR A 90 8.88 -0.50 7.88
N TRP A 91 7.82 -1.00 7.23
CA TRP A 91 7.92 -2.12 6.31
C TRP A 91 7.39 -1.73 4.96
N ALA A 92 8.25 -1.82 3.96
CA ALA A 92 7.81 -1.76 2.58
C ALA A 92 7.17 -3.10 2.22
N ILE A 93 5.89 -3.07 1.83
CA ILE A 93 5.11 -4.26 1.49
C ILE A 93 4.93 -4.38 -0.02
N HIS A 94 4.84 -5.63 -0.47
CA HIS A 94 4.49 -5.97 -1.85
C HIS A 94 3.35 -6.98 -1.84
N PRO A 95 2.09 -6.51 -1.91
CA PRO A 95 0.94 -7.38 -2.07
C PRO A 95 1.07 -8.28 -3.33
N PRO A 96 0.36 -9.42 -3.38
CA PRO A 96 0.20 -10.15 -4.63
C PRO A 96 -0.41 -9.26 -5.70
N GLU A 97 0.17 -9.28 -6.89
CA GLU A 97 -0.36 -8.59 -8.06
C GLU A 97 -1.31 -9.52 -8.80
N LEU A 98 -2.55 -9.09 -9.04
CA LEU A 98 -3.56 -9.87 -9.76
C LEU A 98 -4.05 -9.16 -11.02
N ALA A 99 -3.98 -9.87 -12.14
CA ALA A 99 -4.53 -9.45 -13.43
C ALA A 99 -5.96 -9.98 -13.64
N ASN A 100 -6.68 -9.39 -14.59
CA ASN A 100 -8.03 -9.82 -15.00
C ASN A 100 -9.11 -9.80 -13.90
N VAL A 101 -8.89 -9.10 -12.80
CA VAL A 101 -9.80 -9.02 -11.64
C VAL A 101 -10.96 -8.04 -11.81
N LEU A 102 -10.87 -7.14 -12.79
CA LEU A 102 -11.88 -6.11 -13.06
C LEU A 102 -13.01 -6.69 -13.93
N SER A 103 -14.25 -6.39 -13.53
CA SER A 103 -15.45 -6.65 -14.31
C SER A 103 -15.47 -5.81 -15.59
N PRO A 104 -16.08 -6.30 -16.68
CA PRO A 104 -16.42 -5.49 -17.85
C PRO A 104 -17.29 -4.25 -17.52
N HIS A 105 -17.98 -4.22 -16.38
CA HIS A 105 -18.78 -3.09 -15.93
C HIS A 105 -17.95 -1.97 -15.28
N THR A 106 -16.62 -2.15 -15.13
CA THR A 106 -15.70 -1.11 -14.67
C THR A 106 -15.67 0.06 -15.66
N LYS A 107 -15.87 1.28 -15.16
CA LYS A 107 -15.82 2.50 -15.98
C LYS A 107 -14.45 3.15 -15.90
N ARG A 108 -13.95 3.55 -17.06
CA ARG A 108 -12.72 4.34 -17.21
C ARG A 108 -13.06 5.70 -17.80
N ARG A 109 -12.36 6.73 -17.35
CA ARG A 109 -12.39 8.06 -17.96
C ARG A 109 -11.71 8.02 -19.33
N ILE A 110 -11.90 9.08 -20.11
CA ILE A 110 -11.29 9.26 -21.43
C ILE A 110 -9.75 9.21 -21.37
N ASP A 111 -9.15 9.67 -20.27
CA ASP A 111 -7.70 9.63 -20.05
C ASP A 111 -7.17 8.26 -19.59
N GLY A 112 -8.04 7.26 -19.46
CA GLY A 112 -7.73 5.89 -19.03
C GLY A 112 -7.72 5.66 -17.52
N SER A 113 -7.88 6.71 -16.71
CA SER A 113 -8.00 6.58 -15.24
C SER A 113 -9.30 5.87 -14.85
N LEU A 114 -9.30 5.22 -13.68
CA LEU A 114 -10.47 4.50 -13.19
C LEU A 114 -11.51 5.48 -12.62
N GLU A 115 -12.73 5.43 -13.14
CA GLU A 115 -13.85 6.21 -12.61
C GLU A 115 -14.65 5.39 -11.59
N GLN A 116 -14.93 4.14 -11.92
CA GLN A 116 -15.69 3.21 -11.08
C GLN A 116 -15.09 1.81 -11.22
N ILE A 117 -14.66 1.24 -10.10
CA ILE A 117 -14.11 -0.11 -10.03
C ILE A 117 -15.23 -1.08 -9.66
N VAL A 118 -15.46 -2.07 -10.54
CA VAL A 118 -16.34 -3.20 -10.27
C VAL A 118 -15.49 -4.46 -10.30
N LEU A 119 -15.44 -5.20 -9.19
CA LEU A 119 -14.65 -6.42 -9.09
C LEU A 119 -15.43 -7.63 -9.61
N ARG A 120 -14.71 -8.57 -10.26
CA ARG A 120 -15.24 -9.91 -10.52
C ARG A 120 -15.52 -10.63 -9.20
N ARG A 121 -16.57 -11.46 -9.19
CA ARG A 121 -17.05 -12.13 -7.98
C ARG A 121 -16.02 -13.06 -7.35
N GLU A 122 -15.19 -13.75 -8.13
CA GLU A 122 -14.19 -14.67 -7.57
C GLU A 122 -13.11 -13.98 -6.70
N MET A 123 -13.03 -12.65 -6.73
CA MET A 123 -11.99 -11.89 -6.03
C MET A 123 -12.31 -11.58 -4.57
N VAL A 124 -13.52 -11.91 -4.11
CA VAL A 124 -14.00 -11.58 -2.74
C VAL A 124 -13.24 -12.34 -1.65
N GLU A 125 -12.74 -13.53 -1.97
CA GLU A 125 -12.01 -14.38 -1.03
C GLU A 125 -10.53 -13.98 -0.86
N VAL A 126 -9.97 -13.21 -1.79
CA VAL A 126 -8.56 -12.79 -1.71
C VAL A 126 -8.41 -11.66 -0.68
N PRO A 127 -7.67 -11.84 0.43
CA PRO A 127 -7.71 -10.86 1.51
C PRO A 127 -7.04 -9.54 1.19
N LEU A 128 -5.94 -9.57 0.44
CA LEU A 128 -5.14 -8.42 0.05
C LEU A 128 -4.47 -8.70 -1.30
N PHE A 129 -4.63 -7.78 -2.26
CA PHE A 129 -3.90 -7.79 -3.52
C PHE A 129 -3.79 -6.39 -4.12
N GLN A 130 -2.93 -6.22 -5.12
CA GLN A 130 -2.77 -5.00 -5.87
C GLN A 130 -3.25 -5.18 -7.31
N LEU A 131 -3.95 -4.17 -7.83
CA LEU A 131 -4.31 -4.10 -9.24
C LEU A 131 -3.08 -3.79 -10.09
N VAL A 132 -2.94 -4.50 -11.20
CA VAL A 132 -1.90 -4.25 -12.21
C VAL A 132 -2.41 -3.33 -13.32
N ASP A 133 -1.47 -2.81 -14.13
CA ASP A 133 -1.74 -1.99 -15.32
C ASP A 133 -2.49 -0.67 -15.04
N LEU A 134 -2.31 -0.13 -13.84
CA LEU A 134 -2.82 1.18 -13.43
C LEU A 134 -1.68 2.16 -13.23
N ARG A 135 -1.94 3.44 -13.52
CA ARG A 135 -0.99 4.53 -13.22
C ARG A 135 -0.82 4.74 -11.71
N GLU A 136 -1.87 4.46 -10.95
CA GLU A 136 -1.92 4.63 -9.50
C GLU A 136 -1.85 3.28 -8.78
N THR A 137 -1.31 3.26 -7.57
CA THR A 137 -1.24 2.05 -6.76
C THR A 137 -2.60 1.81 -6.10
N VAL A 138 -3.36 0.85 -6.64
CA VAL A 138 -4.65 0.45 -6.06
C VAL A 138 -4.50 -0.88 -5.34
N MET A 139 -4.60 -0.84 -4.01
CA MET A 139 -4.68 -2.05 -3.17
C MET A 139 -6.13 -2.37 -2.86
N ILE A 140 -6.49 -3.64 -3.04
CA ILE A 140 -7.80 -4.19 -2.73
C ILE A 140 -7.66 -5.03 -1.46
N VAL A 141 -8.59 -4.81 -0.53
CA VAL A 141 -8.75 -5.65 0.67
C VAL A 141 -10.16 -6.21 0.71
N ASN A 142 -10.31 -7.45 1.18
CA ASN A 142 -11.64 -8.00 1.42
C ASN A 142 -12.29 -7.36 2.65
N LEU A 143 -13.58 -7.66 2.86
CA LEU A 143 -14.35 -7.08 3.96
C LEU A 143 -13.78 -7.45 5.33
N ALA A 144 -13.35 -8.70 5.53
CA ALA A 144 -12.82 -9.14 6.81
C ALA A 144 -11.54 -8.40 7.21
N LEU A 145 -10.62 -8.18 6.26
CA LEU A 145 -9.41 -7.39 6.50
C LEU A 145 -9.74 -5.91 6.70
N ALA A 146 -10.65 -5.35 5.88
CA ALA A 146 -11.11 -3.97 6.03
C ALA A 146 -11.66 -3.69 7.44
N GLU A 147 -12.53 -4.56 7.96
CA GLU A 147 -13.04 -4.43 9.33
C GLU A 147 -11.94 -4.54 10.39
N SER A 148 -10.98 -5.44 10.18
CA SER A 148 -9.84 -5.63 11.08
C SER A 148 -8.99 -4.36 11.20
N ILE A 149 -8.76 -3.68 10.07
CA ILE A 149 -8.04 -2.39 10.00
C ILE A 149 -8.86 -1.31 10.72
N LEU A 150 -10.16 -1.21 10.44
CA LEU A 150 -11.04 -0.18 11.01
C LEU A 150 -11.20 -0.29 12.53
N ARG A 151 -11.15 -1.50 13.10
CA ARG A 151 -11.29 -1.73 14.55
C ARG A 151 -10.04 -1.41 15.37
N ARG A 152 -8.91 -1.09 14.73
CA ARG A 152 -7.58 -0.95 15.39
C ARG A 152 -7.01 0.46 15.32
N ASP A 153 -7.85 1.45 14.99
CA ASP A 153 -7.45 2.87 14.87
C ASP A 153 -6.21 3.06 13.99
N ILE A 154 -6.10 2.28 12.91
CA ILE A 154 -5.04 2.40 11.91
C ILE A 154 -5.15 3.76 11.22
N THR A 155 -4.05 4.50 11.17
CA THR A 155 -3.96 5.84 10.60
C THR A 155 -3.38 5.81 9.18
N GLY A 156 -3.55 6.90 8.43
CA GLY A 156 -3.02 7.01 7.07
C GLY A 156 -3.79 6.27 5.98
N VAL A 157 -4.78 5.46 6.35
CA VAL A 157 -5.64 4.69 5.42
C VAL A 157 -6.95 5.41 5.10
N ARG A 158 -7.44 5.18 3.88
CA ARG A 158 -8.82 5.52 3.46
C ARG A 158 -9.38 4.34 2.69
N LEU A 159 -10.41 3.70 3.24
CA LEU A 159 -11.11 2.61 2.57
C LEU A 159 -12.28 3.17 1.77
N VAL A 160 -12.37 2.74 0.51
CA VAL A 160 -13.47 3.07 -0.40
C VAL A 160 -14.19 1.76 -0.72
N LYS A 161 -15.50 1.71 -0.46
CA LYS A 161 -16.30 0.54 -0.81
C LYS A 161 -16.35 0.40 -2.33
N LEU A 162 -16.09 -0.81 -2.81
CA LEU A 162 -16.18 -1.16 -4.22
C LEU A 162 -17.44 -1.97 -4.51
N GLU A 163 -17.90 -1.90 -5.74
CA GLU A 163 -18.98 -2.74 -6.24
C GLU A 163 -18.43 -4.09 -6.72
N GLN A 164 -19.31 -5.09 -6.70
CA GLN A 164 -19.04 -6.44 -7.15
C GLN A 164 -20.08 -6.81 -8.19
N GLU A 165 -19.73 -7.66 -9.15
CA GLU A 165 -20.71 -8.21 -10.09
C GLU A 165 -21.85 -8.89 -9.33
N LEU A 166 -23.08 -8.39 -9.53
CA LEU A 166 -24.30 -9.03 -9.06
C LEU A 166 -24.58 -10.27 -9.90
N THR A 167 -25.13 -11.30 -9.26
CA THR A 167 -25.59 -12.50 -10.00
C THR A 167 -26.90 -12.15 -10.71
N ALA A 168 -27.01 -12.53 -11.99
CA ALA A 168 -28.30 -12.63 -12.68
C ALA A 168 -28.99 -13.94 -12.30
#